data_AF-A0A950FFW3-F1
#
_entry.id   AF-A0A950FFW3-F1
#
_cell.length_a   1.000
_cell.length_b   1.000
_cell.length_c   1.000
_cell.angle_alpha   90.00
_cell.angle_beta   90.00
_cell.angle_gamma   90.00
#
_symmetry.space_group_name_H-M   'P 1'
#
loop_
_entity.id
_entity.type
_entity.pdbx_description
1 polymer ?
#
loop_
_entity_poly.entity_id
_entity_poly.type
_entity_poly.pdbx_seq_one_letter_code
_entity_poly.pdbx_strand_id
1 'polypeptide(L)'
;MANQKRRVYLRALKYLWPVVWLNAFFDRYTGGRNRPVFFDIDTTFPALNSITQHQEIIKAELAAILRAKPSIPRYHDIDFMQFSISGRLDKDKNWKILMLYAMGERPASNRSLCPGT
;
A
#
# COMPACT_ATOMS: atom_id res chain seq x y z
N MET A 1 25.97 -20.58 -1.55
CA MET A 1 24.67 -19.91 -1.26
C MET A 1 23.66 -19.90 -2.43
N ALA A 2 24.06 -20.06 -3.70
CA ALA A 2 23.12 -20.08 -4.84
C ALA A 2 22.15 -21.29 -4.86
N ASN A 3 22.58 -22.44 -4.34
CA ASN A 3 21.78 -23.68 -4.33
C ASN A 3 20.62 -23.69 -3.32
N GLN A 4 20.69 -22.88 -2.25
CA GLN A 4 19.63 -22.77 -1.24
C GLN A 4 18.42 -22.00 -1.79
N LYS A 5 18.68 -20.90 -2.53
CA LYS A 5 17.63 -20.01 -3.09
C LYS A 5 16.80 -20.71 -4.17
N ARG A 6 17.41 -21.56 -5.00
CA ARG A 6 16.71 -22.33 -6.05
C ARG A 6 15.73 -23.37 -5.48
N ARG A 7 16.05 -24.00 -4.33
CA ARG A 7 15.16 -24.99 -3.68
C ARG A 7 13.93 -24.37 -3.02
N VAL A 8 14.02 -23.13 -2.53
CA VAL A 8 12.87 -22.41 -1.94
C VAL A 8 11.83 -22.05 -3.01
N TYR A 9 12.28 -21.57 -4.18
CA TYR A 9 11.40 -21.23 -5.30
C TYR A 9 10.64 -22.44 -5.87
N LEU A 10 11.29 -23.60 -5.97
CA LEU A 10 10.65 -24.82 -6.48
C LEU A 10 9.64 -25.44 -5.49
N ARG A 11 9.79 -25.21 -4.18
CA ARG A 11 8.78 -25.62 -3.18
C ARG A 11 7.52 -24.76 -3.21
N ALA A 12 7.63 -23.49 -3.59
CA ALA A 12 6.48 -22.58 -3.69
C ALA A 12 5.52 -22.95 -4.84
N LEU A 13 6.01 -23.58 -5.92
CA LEU A 13 5.18 -23.98 -7.07
C LEU A 13 4.07 -24.98 -6.70
N LYS A 14 4.30 -25.87 -5.73
CA LYS A 14 3.31 -26.88 -5.34
C LYS A 14 2.15 -26.29 -4.51
N TYR A 15 2.41 -25.19 -3.80
CA TYR A 15 1.40 -24.49 -3.00
C TYR A 15 0.68 -23.37 -3.78
N LEU A 16 1.14 -23.07 -4.99
CA LEU A 16 0.47 -22.11 -5.88
C LEU A 16 -0.87 -22.64 -6.38
N TRP A 17 -1.02 -23.94 -6.62
CA TRP A 17 -2.26 -24.49 -7.19
C TRP A 17 -3.49 -24.36 -6.25
N PRO A 18 -3.41 -24.71 -4.96
CA PRO A 18 -4.51 -24.46 -4.02
C PRO A 18 -4.85 -22.97 -3.89
N VAL A 19 -3.84 -22.10 -3.89
CA VAL A 19 -4.03 -20.64 -3.82
C VAL A 19 -4.70 -20.10 -5.07
N VAL A 20 -4.34 -20.59 -6.27
CA VAL A 20 -4.99 -20.21 -7.53
C VAL A 20 -6.47 -20.59 -7.52
N TRP A 21 -6.80 -21.80 -7.08
CA TRP A 21 -8.20 -22.24 -6.96
C TRP A 21 -8.99 -21.43 -5.93
N LEU A 22 -8.40 -21.20 -4.76
CA LEU A 22 -9.02 -20.42 -3.71
C LEU A 22 -9.27 -18.97 -4.16
N ASN A 23 -8.29 -18.36 -4.84
CA ASN A 23 -8.43 -17.03 -5.42
C ASN A 23 -9.50 -17.01 -6.51
N ALA A 24 -9.55 -18.00 -7.40
CA ALA A 24 -10.59 -18.08 -8.43
C ALA A 24 -12.00 -18.24 -7.82
N PHE A 25 -12.12 -19.00 -6.73
CA PHE A 25 -13.37 -19.12 -5.99
C PHE A 25 -13.78 -17.78 -5.38
N PHE A 26 -12.88 -17.07 -4.69
CA PHE A 26 -13.17 -15.75 -4.13
C PHE A 26 -13.43 -14.67 -5.18
N ASP A 27 -12.75 -14.74 -6.33
CA ASP A 27 -12.90 -13.80 -7.44
C ASP A 27 -14.33 -13.77 -7.97
N ARG A 28 -15.03 -14.92 -7.94
CA ARG A 28 -16.47 -14.99 -8.29
C ARG A 28 -17.33 -14.06 -7.44
N TYR A 29 -16.99 -13.87 -6.17
CA TYR A 29 -17.77 -13.05 -5.22
C TYR A 29 -17.36 -11.58 -5.24
N THR A 30 -16.27 -11.22 -5.90
CA THR A 30 -15.82 -9.84 -6.08
C THR A 30 -16.19 -9.27 -7.46
N GLY A 31 -16.94 -10.02 -8.27
CA GLY A 31 -17.38 -9.64 -9.62
C GLY A 31 -16.58 -10.30 -10.75
N GLY A 32 -15.49 -11.00 -10.42
CA GLY A 32 -14.64 -11.73 -11.36
C GLY A 32 -14.20 -10.87 -12.55
N ARG A 33 -14.43 -11.40 -13.77
CA ARG A 33 -14.13 -10.67 -15.01
C ARG A 33 -14.92 -9.37 -15.21
N ASN A 34 -16.03 -9.21 -14.49
CA ASN A 34 -16.88 -8.03 -14.54
C ASN A 34 -16.66 -7.10 -13.32
N ARG A 35 -15.65 -7.38 -12.49
CA ARG A 35 -15.34 -6.53 -11.33
C ARG A 35 -15.02 -5.12 -11.81
N PRO A 36 -15.71 -4.08 -11.31
CA PRO A 36 -15.42 -2.71 -11.68
C PRO A 36 -13.98 -2.34 -11.31
N VAL A 37 -13.29 -1.64 -12.21
CA VAL A 37 -11.97 -1.04 -11.91
C VAL A 37 -12.16 0.20 -11.03
N PHE A 38 -13.23 0.96 -11.27
CA PHE A 38 -13.62 2.12 -10.50
C PHE A 38 -14.96 1.85 -9.82
N PHE A 39 -15.04 2.23 -8.54
CA PHE A 39 -16.25 2.14 -7.74
C PHE A 39 -16.77 3.54 -7.51
N ASP A 40 -18.09 3.70 -7.64
CA ASP A 40 -18.76 4.91 -7.19
C ASP A 40 -18.82 4.92 -5.66
N ILE A 41 -18.25 5.96 -5.06
CA ILE A 41 -18.10 6.09 -3.60
C ILE A 41 -19.48 6.21 -2.95
N ASP A 42 -20.40 6.94 -3.58
CA ASP A 42 -21.73 7.24 -3.03
C ASP A 42 -22.61 5.99 -2.94
N THR A 43 -22.30 4.97 -3.75
CA THR A 43 -23.04 3.71 -3.77
C THR A 43 -22.30 2.57 -3.06
N THR A 44 -20.97 2.53 -3.17
CA THR A 44 -20.16 1.40 -2.69
C THR A 44 -19.77 1.55 -1.22
N PHE A 45 -19.31 2.75 -0.82
CA PHE A 45 -18.88 3.01 0.55
C PHE A 45 -18.91 4.52 0.87
N PRO A 46 -20.09 5.09 1.20
CA PRO A 46 -20.27 6.53 1.36
C PRO A 46 -19.36 7.15 2.42
N ALA A 47 -18.93 6.39 3.42
CA ALA A 47 -18.03 6.87 4.46
C ALA A 47 -16.65 7.33 3.93
N LEU A 48 -16.22 6.87 2.73
CA LEU A 48 -15.00 7.39 2.09
C LEU A 48 -15.14 8.86 1.67
N ASN A 49 -16.36 9.41 1.55
CA ASN A 49 -16.54 10.83 1.28
C ASN A 49 -15.96 11.73 2.38
N SER A 50 -15.78 11.21 3.61
CA SER A 50 -15.07 11.94 4.66
C SER A 50 -13.66 12.35 4.22
N ILE A 51 -12.93 11.47 3.51
CA ILE A 51 -11.60 11.80 2.98
C ILE A 51 -11.68 12.92 1.94
N THR A 52 -12.67 12.85 1.04
CA THR A 52 -12.91 13.87 0.01
C THR A 52 -13.24 15.23 0.63
N GLN A 53 -14.07 15.24 1.68
CA GLN A 53 -14.48 16.45 2.39
C GLN A 53 -13.30 17.12 3.13
N HIS A 54 -12.36 16.33 3.66
CA HIS A 54 -11.20 16.82 4.42
C HIS A 54 -9.92 16.90 3.59
N GLN A 55 -9.99 16.74 2.25
CA GLN A 55 -8.81 16.67 1.39
C GLN A 55 -7.87 17.88 1.52
N GLU A 56 -8.42 19.07 1.78
CA GLU A 56 -7.63 20.30 1.88
C GLU A 56 -6.83 20.34 3.18
N ILE A 57 -7.37 19.81 4.28
CA ILE A 57 -6.65 19.65 5.54
C ILE A 57 -5.49 18.66 5.36
N ILE A 58 -5.77 17.50 4.76
CA ILE A 58 -4.77 16.45 4.49
C ILE A 58 -3.62 17.01 3.65
N LYS A 59 -3.94 17.74 2.57
CA LYS A 59 -2.93 18.41 1.73
C LYS A 59 -2.13 19.46 2.49
N ALA A 60 -2.79 20.27 3.31
CA ALA A 60 -2.14 21.32 4.09
C ALA A 60 -1.14 20.74 5.10
N GLU A 61 -1.52 19.69 5.83
CA GLU A 61 -0.64 18.98 6.78
C GLU A 61 0.55 18.34 6.05
N LEU A 62 0.32 17.63 4.94
CA LEU A 62 1.39 17.08 4.12
C LEU A 62 2.34 18.18 3.62
N ALA A 63 1.80 19.31 3.14
CA ALA A 63 2.62 20.42 2.67
C ALA A 63 3.46 21.03 3.79
N ALA A 64 2.94 21.11 5.03
CA ALA A 64 3.70 21.56 6.19
C ALA A 64 4.87 20.62 6.50
N ILE A 65 4.61 19.30 6.47
CA ILE A 65 5.65 18.28 6.64
C ILE A 65 6.71 18.42 5.56
N LEU A 66 6.34 18.49 4.28
CA LEU A 66 7.31 18.62 3.18
C LEU A 66 8.18 19.89 3.31
N ARG A 67 7.61 21.01 3.79
CA ARG A 67 8.36 22.24 4.07
C ARG A 67 9.34 22.09 5.23
N ALA A 68 8.97 21.36 6.28
CA ALA A 68 9.84 21.10 7.43
C ALA A 68 11.01 20.15 7.10
N LYS A 69 11.03 19.56 5.89
CA LYS A 69 12.05 18.63 5.39
C LYS A 69 12.41 17.48 6.35
N PRO A 70 11.45 16.79 7.00
CA PRO A 70 11.77 15.55 7.69
C PRO A 70 12.26 14.52 6.66
N SER A 71 13.16 13.64 7.10
CA SER A 71 13.62 12.51 6.30
C SER A 71 12.48 11.48 6.21
N ILE A 72 11.51 11.73 5.33
CA ILE A 72 10.50 10.74 5.00
C ILE A 72 11.22 9.59 4.26
N PRO A 73 11.19 8.37 4.81
CA PRO A 73 11.89 7.23 4.22
C PRO A 73 11.28 6.87 2.86
N ARG A 74 12.09 6.24 2.00
CA ARG A 74 11.54 5.64 0.78
C ARG A 74 10.74 4.39 1.16
N TYR A 75 9.83 3.98 0.29
CA TYR A 75 8.96 2.85 0.58
C TYR A 75 9.76 1.58 0.93
N HIS A 76 10.80 1.29 0.15
CA HIS A 76 11.64 0.11 0.40
C HIS A 76 12.55 0.21 1.62
N ASP A 77 12.71 1.39 2.20
CA ASP A 77 13.39 1.56 3.49
C ASP A 77 12.45 1.14 4.65
N ILE A 78 11.13 1.10 4.43
CA ILE A 78 10.10 0.63 5.38
C ILE A 78 9.72 -0.83 5.11
N ASP A 79 9.42 -1.17 3.85
CA ASP A 79 9.04 -2.52 3.43
C ASP A 79 9.93 -2.99 2.27
N PHE A 80 10.89 -3.86 2.58
CA PHE A 80 11.83 -4.40 1.61
C PHE A 80 11.15 -5.15 0.45
N MET A 81 9.94 -5.67 0.65
CA MET A 81 9.20 -6.35 -0.43
C MET A 81 8.85 -5.38 -1.57
N GLN A 82 8.83 -4.08 -1.31
CA GLN A 82 8.55 -3.02 -2.27
C GLN A 82 9.82 -2.52 -2.99
N PHE A 83 10.98 -3.16 -2.78
CA PHE A 83 12.22 -2.77 -3.46
C PHE A 83 12.07 -2.78 -4.98
N SER A 84 11.28 -3.71 -5.55
CA SER A 84 11.08 -3.74 -7.00
C SER A 84 10.50 -2.42 -7.53
N ILE A 85 9.50 -1.85 -6.86
CA ILE A 85 8.81 -0.65 -7.33
C ILE A 85 9.52 0.64 -6.90
N SER A 86 10.13 0.66 -5.71
CA SER A 86 10.68 1.89 -5.14
C SER A 86 12.21 2.01 -5.28
N GLY A 87 12.94 0.89 -5.42
CA GLY A 87 14.40 0.86 -5.47
C GLY A 87 15.00 0.33 -6.78
N ARG A 88 14.22 -0.37 -7.61
CA ARG A 88 14.71 -0.99 -8.86
C ARG A 88 14.11 -0.37 -10.12
N LEU A 89 12.79 -0.47 -10.32
CA LEU A 89 12.15 -0.07 -11.58
C LEU A 89 12.17 1.46 -11.77
N ASP A 90 11.82 2.19 -10.72
CA ASP A 90 11.67 3.66 -10.75
C ASP A 90 12.51 4.33 -9.66
N LYS A 91 13.77 3.91 -9.51
CA LYS A 91 14.65 4.36 -8.41
C LYS A 91 14.75 5.89 -8.30
N ASP A 92 14.72 6.60 -9.43
CA ASP A 92 14.94 8.05 -9.49
C ASP A 92 13.68 8.85 -9.13
N LYS A 93 12.50 8.21 -9.10
CA LYS A 93 11.24 8.85 -8.69
C LYS A 93 11.14 9.08 -7.19
N ASN A 94 12.07 8.54 -6.38
CA ASN A 94 12.14 8.75 -4.93
C ASN A 94 10.81 8.54 -4.21
N TRP A 95 10.19 7.37 -4.38
CA TRP A 95 8.89 7.06 -3.77
C TRP A 95 9.00 6.97 -2.25
N LYS A 96 8.42 7.97 -1.57
CA LYS A 96 8.44 8.13 -0.11
C LYS A 96 7.07 7.91 0.52
N ILE A 97 7.04 7.35 1.72
CA ILE A 97 5.80 7.04 2.43
C ILE A 97 5.87 7.54 3.88
N LEU A 98 4.83 8.25 4.28
CA LEU A 98 4.55 8.60 5.67
C LEU A 98 3.40 7.72 6.16
N MET A 99 3.69 6.69 6.96
CA MET A 99 2.66 5.78 7.47
C MET A 99 1.97 6.37 8.70
N LEU A 100 0.66 6.63 8.59
CA LEU A 100 -0.18 6.99 9.74
C LEU A 100 -0.76 5.74 10.42
N TYR A 101 -1.09 4.72 9.62
CA TYR A 101 -1.66 3.44 10.05
C TYR A 101 -1.11 2.32 9.15
N ALA A 102 -0.68 1.19 9.73
CA ALA A 102 -0.17 0.05 8.98
C ALA A 102 -0.36 -1.26 9.76
N MET A 103 -1.11 -2.22 9.23
CA MET A 103 -1.26 -3.56 9.82
C MET A 103 -1.64 -3.55 11.33
N GLY A 104 -2.47 -2.60 11.75
CA GLY A 104 -2.86 -2.42 13.15
C GLY A 104 -1.98 -1.45 13.94
N GLU A 105 -0.76 -1.19 13.49
CA GLU A 105 0.15 -0.21 14.07
C GLU A 105 -0.23 1.23 13.73
N ARG A 106 0.02 2.14 14.68
CA ARG A 106 -0.38 3.56 14.60
C ARG A 106 0.74 4.49 15.09
N PRO A 107 1.83 4.68 14.31
CA PRO A 107 3.01 5.41 14.76
C PRO A 107 2.66 6.80 15.29
N ALA A 108 2.86 7.02 16.59
CA ALA A 108 2.45 8.25 17.26
C ALA A 108 3.20 9.48 16.70
N SER A 109 4.49 9.33 16.39
CA SER A 109 5.33 10.38 15.82
C SER A 109 4.84 10.89 14.46
N ASN A 110 4.27 10.02 13.63
CA ASN A 110 3.76 10.43 12.32
C ASN A 110 2.39 11.08 12.47
N ARG A 111 1.52 10.51 13.32
CA ARG A 111 0.18 11.07 13.58
C ARG A 111 0.22 12.41 14.29
N SER A 112 1.22 12.68 15.14
CA SER A 112 1.40 14.00 15.75
C SER A 112 1.73 15.09 14.72
N LEU A 113 2.20 14.72 13.52
CA LEU A 113 2.43 15.66 12.42
C LEU A 113 1.17 15.95 11.60
N CYS A 114 0.15 15.08 11.70
CA CYS A 114 -1.11 15.18 10.97
C CYS A 114 -2.31 15.06 11.94
N PRO A 115 -2.48 15.95 12.93
CA PRO A 115 -3.54 15.82 13.93
C PRO A 115 -4.97 15.91 13.37
N GLY A 116 -5.15 16.53 12.20
CA GLY A 116 -6.44 16.65 11.50
C GLY A 116 -6.72 15.53 10.49
N THR A 117 -5.74 14.66 10.21
CA THR A 117 -5.86 13.49 9.32
C THR A 117 -6.11 12.21 10.10
#